data_AF-A0A0N7HJ56-F1
#
_entry.id   AF-A0A0N7HJ56-F1
#
_cell.length_a   1.000
_cell.length_b   1.000
_cell.length_c   1.000
_cell.angle_alpha   90.00
_cell.angle_beta   90.00
_cell.angle_gamma   90.00
#
_symmetry.space_group_name_H-M   'P 1'
#
loop_
_entity.id
_entity.type
_entity.pdbx_description
1 polymer ?
#
loop_
_entity_poly.entity_id
_entity_poly.type
_entity_poly.pdbx_seq_one_letter_code
_entity_poly.pdbx_strand_id
1 'polypeptide(L)'
;MLRLNLSTEPQWLDLGHGVRLLVEPLTTAIMLAARSDPAIIAAASDAEISASNDDLARIVAKAVGRIVVKDWEGVGDENDKPLPLTPEGIDALLELWPIFEAFQTTYIAGALILDAEKNV
;
A
#
# COMPACT_ATOMS: atom_id res chain seq x y z
N MET A 1 -3.41 5.51 24.01
CA MET A 1 -2.15 6.22 24.32
C MET A 1 -1.18 5.87 23.23
N LEU A 2 -0.86 6.84 22.37
CA LEU A 2 -0.22 6.57 21.10
C LEU A 2 1.12 5.85 21.26
N ARG A 3 1.25 4.69 20.64
CA ARG A 3 2.53 3.96 20.55
C ARG A 3 3.31 4.45 19.35
N LEU A 4 4.48 5.06 19.62
CA LEU A 4 5.39 5.49 18.58
C LEU A 4 6.30 4.32 18.17
N ASN A 5 6.25 3.93 16.90
CA ASN A 5 7.27 3.07 16.31
C ASN A 5 8.40 3.95 15.78
N LEU A 6 9.60 3.80 16.35
CA LEU A 6 10.80 4.56 15.97
C LEU A 6 11.66 3.84 14.92
N SER A 7 11.28 2.64 14.49
CA SER A 7 12.02 1.91 13.47
C SER A 7 11.95 2.64 12.13
N THR A 8 13.12 2.88 11.54
CA THR A 8 13.27 3.37 10.17
C THR A 8 13.61 2.26 9.18
N GLU A 9 13.80 1.03 9.68
CA GLU A 9 14.21 -0.11 8.86
C GLU A 9 13.01 -0.73 8.13
N PRO A 10 13.19 -1.21 6.88
CA PRO A 10 12.15 -1.97 6.18
C PRO A 10 11.73 -3.22 6.95
N GLN A 11 10.44 -3.55 6.92
CA GLN A 11 9.87 -4.70 7.62
C GLN A 11 9.07 -5.58 6.67
N TRP A 12 9.11 -6.89 6.92
CA TRP A 12 8.27 -7.83 6.18
C TRP A 12 6.81 -7.70 6.62
N LEU A 13 5.96 -7.36 5.67
CA LEU A 13 4.52 -7.32 5.78
C LEU A 13 3.94 -8.60 5.16
N ASP A 14 3.23 -9.37 5.97
CA ASP A 14 2.52 -10.57 5.51
C ASP A 14 1.14 -10.18 4.97
N LEU A 15 0.86 -10.51 3.72
CA LEU A 15 -0.41 -10.23 3.04
C LEU A 15 -1.30 -11.47 2.93
N GLY A 16 -0.91 -12.58 3.57
CA GLY A 16 -1.55 -13.86 3.40
C GLY A 16 -1.21 -14.51 2.07
N HIS A 17 -1.80 -15.68 1.80
CA HIS A 17 -1.61 -16.44 0.55
C HIS A 17 -0.13 -16.77 0.20
N GLY A 18 0.76 -16.76 1.19
CA GLY A 18 2.19 -16.96 1.00
C GLY A 18 2.92 -15.73 0.44
N VAL A 19 2.24 -14.58 0.30
CA VAL A 19 2.79 -13.34 -0.22
C VAL A 19 3.28 -12.45 0.91
N ARG A 20 4.52 -11.98 0.81
CA ARG A 20 5.10 -11.01 1.75
C ARG A 20 5.75 -9.86 0.98
N LEU A 21 5.65 -8.65 1.51
CA LEU A 21 6.32 -7.46 0.98
C LEU A 21 7.30 -6.91 2.01
N LEU A 22 8.53 -6.64 1.61
CA LEU A 22 9.46 -5.86 2.42
C LEU A 22 9.15 -4.39 2.19
N VAL A 23 8.62 -3.70 3.20
CA VAL A 23 8.12 -2.32 3.08
C VAL A 23 8.85 -1.36 4.00
N GLU A 24 9.14 -0.16 3.51
CA GLU A 24 9.57 0.95 4.36
C GLU A 24 8.47 1.36 5.34
N PRO A 25 8.80 1.93 6.51
CA PRO A 25 7.81 2.49 7.42
C PRO A 25 6.98 3.59 6.74
N LEU A 26 5.65 3.54 6.89
CA LEU A 26 4.79 4.56 6.31
C LEU A 26 4.95 5.90 7.05
N THR A 27 5.61 6.86 6.39
CA THR A 27 5.83 8.19 6.94
C THR A 27 4.93 9.24 6.27
N THR A 28 4.79 10.40 6.90
CA THR A 28 4.11 11.55 6.29
C THR A 28 4.78 11.95 4.95
N ALA A 29 6.10 11.83 4.83
CA ALA A 29 6.81 12.12 3.59
C ALA A 29 6.39 11.18 2.46
N ILE A 30 6.26 9.88 2.74
CA ILE A 30 5.77 8.88 1.78
C ILE A 30 4.33 9.18 1.37
N MET A 31 3.46 9.47 2.34
CA MET A 31 2.07 9.82 2.04
C MET A 31 1.93 11.10 1.20
N LEU A 32 2.78 12.11 1.44
CA LEU A 32 2.82 13.33 0.64
C LEU A 32 3.36 13.08 -0.77
N ALA A 33 4.40 12.24 -0.89
CA ALA A 33 4.94 11.84 -2.19
C ALA A 33 3.88 11.08 -3.00
N ALA A 34 3.18 10.13 -2.39
CA ALA A 34 2.07 9.41 -3.03
C ALA A 34 0.96 10.37 -3.46
N ARG A 35 0.49 11.27 -2.59
CA ARG A 35 -0.55 12.27 -2.94
C ARG A 35 -0.17 13.23 -4.07
N SER A 36 1.13 13.35 -4.37
CA SER A 36 1.62 14.15 -5.49
C SER A 36 1.62 13.38 -6.82
N ASP A 37 1.23 12.10 -6.83
CA ASP A 37 1.08 11.29 -8.03
C ASP A 37 -0.03 11.88 -8.93
N PRO A 38 0.24 12.17 -10.22
CA PRO A 38 -0.75 12.73 -11.13
C PRO A 38 -2.02 11.89 -11.25
N ALA A 39 -1.94 10.56 -11.13
CA ALA A 39 -3.10 9.67 -11.19
C ALA A 39 -4.00 9.84 -9.96
N ILE A 40 -3.41 10.08 -8.78
CA ILE A 40 -4.20 10.39 -7.57
C ILE A 40 -4.85 11.76 -7.71
N ILE A 41 -4.12 12.77 -8.19
CA ILE A 41 -4.65 14.13 -8.37
C ILE A 41 -5.84 14.11 -9.33
N ALA A 42 -5.71 13.42 -10.47
CA ALA A 42 -6.79 13.27 -11.45
C ALA A 42 -7.99 12.50 -10.89
N ALA A 43 -7.74 11.38 -10.19
CA ALA A 43 -8.81 10.59 -9.58
C ALA A 43 -9.54 11.36 -8.47
N ALA A 44 -8.83 12.18 -7.69
CA ALA A 44 -9.43 13.00 -6.64
C ALA A 44 -10.31 14.12 -7.22
N SER A 45 -9.89 14.75 -8.33
CA SER A 45 -10.74 15.73 -9.04
C SER A 45 -11.98 15.08 -9.67
N ASP A 46 -11.85 13.84 -10.15
CA ASP A 46 -12.98 13.10 -10.74
C ASP A 46 -13.91 12.47 -9.68
N ALA A 47 -13.40 12.20 -8.47
CA ALA A 47 -14.17 11.72 -7.33
C ALA A 47 -15.18 12.76 -6.82
N GLU A 48 -14.93 14.05 -7.03
CA GLU A 48 -15.94 15.11 -6.80
C GLU A 48 -17.13 15.00 -7.77
N ILE A 49 -17.00 14.24 -8.86
CA ILE A 49 -17.99 14.12 -9.94
C ILE A 49 -18.63 12.72 -10.00
N SER A 50 -17.89 11.61 -9.81
CA SER A 50 -18.48 10.24 -9.90
C SER A 50 -17.60 9.04 -9.46
N ALA A 51 -16.32 9.19 -9.10
CA ALA A 51 -15.49 8.01 -8.77
C ALA A 51 -15.89 7.37 -7.43
N SER A 52 -15.97 6.04 -7.39
CA SER A 52 -16.23 5.31 -6.13
C SER A 52 -15.01 5.42 -5.21
N ASN A 53 -15.23 5.57 -3.90
CA ASN A 53 -14.14 5.65 -2.90
C ASN A 53 -13.10 4.51 -3.04
N ASP A 54 -13.54 3.34 -3.53
CA ASP A 54 -12.70 2.17 -3.75
C ASP A 54 -11.70 2.34 -4.90
N ASP A 55 -12.05 3.08 -5.96
CA ASP A 55 -11.13 3.37 -7.08
C ASP A 55 -10.00 4.28 -6.63
N LEU A 56 -10.32 5.33 -5.87
CA LEU A 56 -9.30 6.20 -5.29
C LEU A 56 -8.41 5.42 -4.31
N ALA A 57 -8.99 4.54 -3.48
CA ALA A 57 -8.23 3.69 -2.57
C ALA A 57 -7.26 2.75 -3.31
N ARG A 58 -7.68 2.16 -4.43
CA ARG A 58 -6.82 1.34 -5.31
C ARG A 58 -5.67 2.14 -5.90
N ILE A 59 -5.95 3.33 -6.44
CA ILE A 59 -4.92 4.20 -7.02
C ILE A 59 -3.91 4.63 -5.95
N VAL A 60 -4.39 4.98 -4.75
CA VAL A 60 -3.52 5.32 -3.62
C VAL A 60 -2.68 4.14 -3.15
N ALA A 61 -3.26 2.95 -3.02
CA ALA A 61 -2.50 1.75 -2.65
C ALA A 61 -1.34 1.50 -3.60
N LYS A 62 -1.58 1.62 -4.91
CA LYS A 62 -0.54 1.42 -5.93
C LYS A 62 0.56 2.46 -5.86
N ALA A 63 0.19 3.74 -5.77
CA ALA A 63 1.17 4.83 -5.66
C ALA A 63 2.05 4.66 -4.41
N VAL A 64 1.44 4.32 -3.27
CA VAL A 64 2.18 4.01 -2.04
C VAL A 64 3.06 2.77 -2.23
N GLY A 65 2.51 1.67 -2.75
CA GLY A 65 3.22 0.42 -2.98
C GLY A 65 4.51 0.62 -3.78
N ARG A 66 4.45 1.38 -4.87
CA ARG A 66 5.60 1.69 -5.72
C ARG A 66 6.73 2.45 -4.99
N ILE A 67 6.41 3.20 -3.93
CA ILE A 67 7.40 3.96 -3.16
C ILE A 67 8.04 3.06 -2.09
N VAL A 68 7.21 2.27 -1.41
CA VAL A 68 7.58 1.64 -0.13
C VAL A 68 8.10 0.22 -0.27
N VAL A 69 7.68 -0.51 -1.29
CA VAL A 69 8.06 -1.91 -1.48
C VAL A 69 9.51 -1.97 -1.97
N LYS A 70 10.36 -2.68 -1.22
CA LYS A 70 11.78 -2.88 -1.52
C LYS A 70 12.10 -4.30 -1.97
N ASP A 71 11.27 -5.26 -1.59
CA ASP A 71 11.37 -6.66 -1.98
C ASP A 71 10.03 -7.38 -1.81
N TRP A 72 9.91 -8.59 -2.35
CA TRP A 72 8.73 -9.43 -2.17
C TRP A 72 9.06 -10.93 -2.15
N GLU A 73 8.16 -11.71 -1.58
CA GLU A 73 8.18 -13.16 -1.63
C GLU A 73 6.80 -13.70 -1.98
N GLY A 74 6.75 -14.91 -2.55
CA GLY A 74 5.49 -15.57 -2.92
C GLY A 74 4.86 -15.03 -4.20
N VAL A 75 5.56 -14.18 -4.96
CA VAL A 75 5.11 -13.64 -6.24
C VAL A 75 5.90 -14.30 -7.36
N GLY A 76 5.24 -15.16 -8.12
CA GLY A 76 5.83 -15.91 -9.22
C GLY A 76 4.99 -15.88 -10.50
N ASP A 77 5.60 -16.30 -11.59
CA ASP A 77 4.93 -16.53 -12.86
C ASP A 77 4.14 -17.86 -12.87
N GLU A 78 3.54 -18.21 -14.00
CA GLU A 78 2.79 -19.46 -14.18
C GLU A 78 3.61 -20.75 -13.95
N ASN A 79 4.93 -20.65 -13.85
CA ASN A 79 5.85 -21.76 -13.60
C ASN A 79 6.50 -21.68 -12.21
N ASP A 80 5.90 -20.93 -11.29
CA ASP A 80 6.42 -20.66 -9.94
C ASP A 80 7.80 -20.00 -9.92
N LYS A 81 8.22 -19.34 -11.02
CA LYS A 81 9.48 -18.59 -11.02
C LYS A 81 9.28 -17.22 -10.39
N PRO A 82 10.13 -16.81 -9.43
CA PRO A 82 10.03 -15.49 -8.82
C PRO A 82 10.02 -14.38 -9.87
N LEU A 83 9.03 -13.51 -9.80
CA LEU A 83 8.96 -12.33 -10.66
C LEU A 83 9.90 -11.24 -10.13
N PRO A 84 10.56 -10.46 -11.01
CA PRO A 84 11.32 -9.31 -10.58
C PRO A 84 10.39 -8.24 -10.00
N LEU A 85 10.85 -7.54 -8.97
CA LEU A 85 10.14 -6.40 -8.42
C LEU A 85 10.15 -5.23 -9.43
N THR A 86 9.00 -4.94 -10.02
CA THR A 86 8.80 -3.79 -10.91
C THR A 86 7.55 -2.98 -10.51
N PRO A 87 7.46 -1.68 -10.88
CA PRO A 87 6.25 -0.89 -10.64
C PRO A 87 4.99 -1.54 -11.21
N GLU A 88 5.07 -2.13 -12.40
CA GLU A 88 3.97 -2.82 -13.05
C GLU A 88 3.60 -4.12 -12.33
N GLY A 89 4.60 -4.83 -11.77
CA GLY A 89 4.38 -6.02 -10.95
C GLY A 89 3.69 -5.69 -9.64
N ILE A 90 4.07 -4.59 -8.98
CA ILE A 90 3.39 -4.07 -7.78
C ILE A 90 1.94 -3.72 -8.12
N ASP A 91 1.71 -3.04 -9.24
CA ASP A 91 0.37 -2.70 -9.68
C ASP A 91 -0.49 -3.93 -9.92
N ALA A 92 0.04 -4.93 -10.63
CA ALA A 92 -0.66 -6.18 -10.91
C ALA A 92 -0.98 -6.95 -9.62
N LEU A 93 -0.03 -7.00 -8.68
CA LEU A 93 -0.24 -7.62 -7.38
C LEU A 93 -1.38 -6.95 -6.60
N LEU A 94 -1.43 -5.61 -6.61
CA LEU A 94 -2.46 -4.82 -5.93
C LEU A 94 -3.78 -4.73 -6.71
N GLU A 95 -3.90 -5.36 -7.87
CA GLU A 95 -5.20 -5.63 -8.50
C GLU A 95 -5.88 -6.90 -7.95
N LEU A 96 -5.12 -7.75 -7.26
CA LEU A 96 -5.69 -8.92 -6.59
C LEU A 96 -6.43 -8.45 -5.32
N TRP A 97 -7.75 -8.57 -5.33
CA TRP A 97 -8.61 -8.06 -4.24
C TRP A 97 -8.14 -8.47 -2.83
N PRO A 98 -7.83 -9.75 -2.52
CA PRO A 98 -7.40 -10.14 -1.18
C PRO A 98 -6.07 -9.49 -0.76
N ILE A 99 -5.15 -9.30 -1.71
CA ILE A 99 -3.84 -8.69 -1.46
C ILE A 99 -3.98 -7.18 -1.27
N PHE A 100 -4.80 -6.53 -2.10
CA PHE A 100 -5.16 -5.13 -1.94
C PHE A 100 -5.77 -4.86 -0.57
N GLU A 101 -6.75 -5.66 -0.16
CA GLU A 101 -7.45 -5.51 1.12
C GLU A 101 -6.49 -5.72 2.30
N ALA A 102 -5.64 -6.75 2.24
CA ALA A 102 -4.60 -6.96 3.24
C ALA A 102 -3.64 -5.77 3.33
N PHE A 103 -3.15 -5.26 2.19
CA PHE A 103 -2.24 -4.12 2.15
C PHE A 103 -2.89 -2.83 2.67
N GLN A 104 -4.11 -2.54 2.23
CA GLN A 104 -4.89 -1.39 2.70
C GLN A 104 -5.11 -1.44 4.21
N THR A 105 -5.57 -2.58 4.75
CA THR A 105 -5.93 -2.68 6.16
C THR A 105 -4.71 -2.68 7.08
N THR A 106 -3.67 -3.45 6.74
CA THR A 106 -2.52 -3.67 7.62
C THR A 106 -1.46 -2.57 7.52
N TYR A 107 -1.21 -2.05 6.32
CA TYR A 107 -0.13 -1.09 6.08
C TYR A 107 -0.62 0.36 6.05
N ILE A 108 -1.68 0.65 5.27
CA ILE A 108 -2.17 2.03 5.11
C ILE A 108 -3.09 2.42 6.28
N ALA A 109 -4.18 1.69 6.50
CA ALA A 109 -5.13 1.98 7.56
C ALA A 109 -4.51 1.72 8.94
N GLY A 110 -3.74 0.64 9.10
CA GLY A 110 -2.96 0.36 10.33
C GLY A 110 -2.09 1.54 10.76
N ALA A 111 -1.46 2.23 9.81
CA ALA A 111 -0.67 3.44 10.06
C ALA A 111 -1.51 4.71 10.28
N LEU A 112 -2.80 4.70 9.95
CA LEU A 112 -3.74 5.81 10.18
C LEU A 112 -4.62 5.62 11.44
N ILE A 113 -4.61 4.44 12.07
CA ILE A 113 -5.30 4.11 13.34
C ILE A 113 -4.68 4.86 14.56
N LEU A 114 -4.01 5.99 14.34
CA LEU A 114 -3.74 6.97 15.39
C LEU A 114 -5.02 7.68 15.87
N ASP A 115 -6.04 7.80 15.02
CA ASP A 115 -7.28 8.55 15.37
C ASP A 115 -8.24 7.75 16.27
N ALA A 116 -8.15 6.41 16.31
CA ALA A 116 -9.03 5.57 17.13
C ALA A 116 -8.63 5.53 18.62
N GLU A 117 -7.40 5.89 18.97
CA GLU A 117 -6.93 5.87 20.36
C GLU A 117 -7.38 7.09 21.21
N LYS A 118 -8.22 7.97 20.65
CA LYS A 118 -8.79 9.12 21.40
C LYS A 118 -9.95 8.75 22.34
N ASN A 119 -10.43 7.50 22.34
CA ASN A 119 -11.58 7.10 23.15
C ASN A 119 -11.35 5.79 23.93
N VAL A 120 -10.45 5.81 24.93
CA VAL A 120 -10.48 4.85 26.05
C VAL A 120 -10.24 5.56 27.37
#